data_AF-A0A655DKG3-F1
#
_entry.id   AF-A0A655DKG3-F1
#
_cell.length_a   1.000
_cell.length_b   1.000
_cell.length_c   1.000
_cell.angle_alpha   90.00
_cell.angle_beta   90.00
_cell.angle_gamma   90.00
#
_symmetry.space_group_name_H-M   'P 1'
#
loop_
_entity.id
_entity.type
_entity.pdbx_description
1 polymer ?
#
loop_
_entity_poly.entity_id
_entity_poly.type
_entity_poly.pdbx_seq_one_letter_code
_entity_poly.pdbx_strand_id
1 'polypeptide(L)' 'MPEASHGRDAALLNLLRTKVRETETLAAQVFITRSFEVLRPDILQALNRLSSTVYVMMILSVAKHPLTVAQIQQRLGEKP' A
#
# COMPACT_ATOMS: atom_id res chain seq x y z
N MET A 1 2.74 12.07 4.61
CA MET A 1 1.81 11.26 3.79
C MET A 1 1.70 11.91 2.42
N PRO A 2 1.54 11.17 1.31
CA PRO A 2 1.31 11.78 0.01
C PRO A 2 -0.02 12.53 0.02
N GLU A 3 0.09 13.86 -0.01
CA GLU A 3 -1.01 14.83 -0.02
C GLU A 3 -1.44 15.18 -1.45
N ALA A 4 -2.66 15.69 -1.61
CA ALA A 4 -3.18 16.16 -2.90
C ALA A 4 -2.32 17.26 -3.55
N SER A 5 -1.50 17.93 -2.75
CA SER A 5 -0.46 18.89 -3.18
C SER A 5 0.61 18.27 -4.10
N HIS A 6 0.77 16.95 -4.10
CA HIS A 6 1.68 16.22 -4.99
C HIS A 6 1.13 15.99 -6.41
N GLY A 7 -0.06 16.52 -6.72
CA GLY A 7 -0.67 16.46 -8.04
C GLY A 7 -1.75 15.39 -8.20
N ARG A 8 -2.43 15.43 -9.35
CA ARG A 8 -3.60 14.59 -9.66
C ARG A 8 -3.30 13.09 -9.56
N ASP A 9 -2.18 12.65 -10.12
CA ASP A 9 -1.83 11.23 -10.18
C ASP A 9 -1.53 10.66 -8.78
N ALA A 10 -0.80 11.42 -7.96
CA ALA A 10 -0.58 11.06 -6.56
C ALA A 10 -1.90 11.00 -5.76
N ALA A 11 -2.82 11.93 -6.00
CA ALA A 11 -4.14 11.91 -5.36
C ALA A 11 -4.97 10.68 -5.77
N LEU A 12 -4.99 10.32 -7.06
CA LEU A 12 -5.68 9.13 -7.57
C LEU A 12 -5.08 7.84 -7.04
N LEU A 13 -3.74 7.75 -6.98
CA LEU A 13 -3.06 6.60 -6.39
C LEU A 13 -3.32 6.50 -4.88
N ASN A 14 -3.37 7.62 -4.16
CA ASN A 14 -3.74 7.59 -2.75
C ASN A 14 -5.20 7.16 -2.53
N LEU A 15 -6.13 7.61 -3.38
CA LEU A 15 -7.52 7.17 -3.35
C LEU A 15 -7.62 5.65 -3.56
N LEU A 16 -6.95 5.13 -4.59
CA LEU A 16 -6.88 3.69 -4.87
C LEU A 16 -6.31 2.92 -3.67
N ARG A 17 -5.20 3.40 -3.10
CA ARG A 17 -4.58 2.79 -1.92
C ARG A 17 -5.56 2.72 -0.74
N THR A 18 -6.33 3.78 -0.50
CA THR A 18 -7.36 3.81 0.55
C THR A 18 -8.45 2.79 0.29
N LYS A 19 -8.94 2.67 -0.94
CA LYS A 19 -9.95 1.65 -1.32
C LYS A 19 -9.45 0.21 -1.12
N VAL A 20 -8.17 -0.05 -1.41
CA VAL A 20 -7.56 -1.35 -1.12
C VAL A 20 -7.51 -1.62 0.39
N ARG A 21 -7.18 -0.61 1.22
CA ARG A 21 -7.14 -0.75 2.69
C ARG A 21 -8.52 -0.91 3.33
N GLU A 22 -9.54 -0.24 2.80
CA GLU A 22 -10.94 -0.48 3.18
C GLU A 22 -11.32 -1.95 2.89
N THR A 23 -10.94 -2.46 1.73
CA THR A 23 -11.17 -3.86 1.34
C THR A 23 -10.40 -4.83 2.23
N GLU A 24 -9.15 -4.54 2.61
CA GLU A 24 -8.36 -5.35 3.55
C GLU A 24 -9.05 -5.44 4.92
N THR A 25 -9.62 -4.34 5.40
CA THR A 25 -10.33 -4.30 6.68
C THR A 25 -11.60 -5.15 6.63
N LEU A 26 -12.39 -5.06 5.55
CA LEU A 26 -13.56 -5.91 5.35
C LEU A 26 -13.18 -7.38 5.19
N ALA A 27 -12.11 -7.68 4.44
CA ALA A 27 -11.60 -9.03 4.28
C ALA A 27 -11.13 -9.61 5.63
N ALA A 28 -10.48 -8.81 6.49
CA ALA A 28 -10.10 -9.23 7.82
C ALA A 28 -11.32 -9.57 8.69
N GLN A 29 -12.40 -8.78 8.60
CA GLN A 29 -13.65 -9.07 9.32
C GLN A 29 -14.32 -10.37 8.85
N VAL A 30 -14.18 -10.74 7.58
CA VAL A 30 -14.78 -11.95 7.00
C VAL A 30 -13.90 -13.19 7.17
N PHE A 31 -12.59 -13.04 7.05
CA PHE A 31 -11.64 -14.15 6.99
C PHE A 31 -10.85 -14.38 8.27
N ILE A 32 -11.02 -13.56 9.31
CA ILE A 32 -10.46 -13.81 10.64
C ILE A 32 -11.59 -14.24 11.57
N THR A 33 -11.50 -15.45 12.09
CA THR A 33 -12.50 -15.97 13.03
C THR A 33 -12.36 -15.31 14.41
N ARG A 34 -13.36 -15.49 15.28
CA ARG A 34 -13.28 -15.03 16.69
C ARG A 34 -12.15 -15.70 17.48
N SER A 35 -11.69 -16.86 17.00
CA SER A 35 -10.54 -17.59 17.56
C SER A 35 -9.20 -17.13 16.96
N PHE A 36 -9.20 -16.02 16.19
CA PHE A 36 -8.03 -15.48 15.49
C PHE A 36 -7.44 -16.41 14.41
N GLU A 37 -8.22 -17.36 13.90
CA GLU A 37 -7.79 -18.18 12.77
C GLU A 37 -8.01 -17.44 11.46
N VAL A 38 -7.02 -17.48 10.57
CA VAL A 38 -7.06 -16.84 9.26
C VAL A 38 -7.49 -17.85 8.20
N LEU A 39 -8.72 -17.71 7.70
CA LEU A 39 -9.31 -18.61 6.72
C LEU A 39 -8.74 -18.43 5.31
N ARG A 40 -8.39 -17.19 4.93
CA ARG A 40 -7.85 -16.83 3.61
C ARG A 40 -6.60 -15.94 3.73
N PRO A 41 -5.47 -16.53 4.17
CA PRO A 41 -4.23 -15.77 4.34
C PRO A 41 -3.70 -15.24 3.01
N ASP A 42 -3.98 -15.94 1.91
CA ASP A 42 -3.65 -15.53 0.55
C ASP A 42 -4.30 -14.20 0.16
N ILE A 43 -5.60 -14.03 0.45
CA ILE A 43 -6.33 -12.79 0.17
C ILE A 43 -5.81 -11.64 1.01
N LEU A 44 -5.65 -11.85 2.33
CA LEU A 44 -5.16 -10.80 3.24
C LEU A 44 -3.75 -10.35 2.86
N GLN A 45 -2.86 -11.28 2.54
CA GLN A 45 -1.51 -10.96 2.06
C GLN A 45 -1.53 -10.23 0.71
N ALA A 46 -2.40 -10.64 -0.21
CA ALA A 46 -2.53 -9.97 -1.51
C ALA A 46 -2.98 -8.51 -1.35
N LEU A 47 -3.98 -8.22 -0.51
CA LEU A 47 -4.47 -6.86 -0.25
C LEU A 47 -3.40 -5.99 0.44
N ASN A 48 -2.67 -6.57 1.40
CA ASN A 48 -1.57 -5.90 2.07
C ASN A 48 -0.42 -5.55 1.11
N ARG A 49 -0.05 -6.47 0.21
CA ARG A 49 0.94 -6.24 -0.84
C ARG A 49 0.45 -5.20 -1.85
N LEU A 50 -0.79 -5.32 -2.32
CA LEU A 50 -1.36 -4.43 -3.32
C LEU A 50 -1.36 -2.97 -2.85
N SER A 51 -1.81 -2.71 -1.62
CA SER A 51 -1.81 -1.36 -1.06
C SER A 51 -0.39 -0.79 -0.89
N SER A 52 0.60 -1.64 -0.60
CA SER A 52 2.01 -1.25 -0.54
C SER A 52 2.58 -0.94 -1.94
N THR A 53 2.22 -1.73 -2.95
CA THR A 53 2.58 -1.48 -4.35
C THR A 53 2.03 -0.15 -4.85
N VAL A 54 0.76 0.16 -4.55
CA VAL A 54 0.15 1.46 -4.92
C VAL A 54 0.87 2.62 -4.23
N TYR A 55 1.31 2.45 -2.99
CA TYR A 55 2.13 3.45 -2.29
C TYR A 55 3.48 3.67 -2.97
N VAL A 56 4.16 2.60 -3.40
CA VAL A 56 5.42 2.69 -4.14
C VAL A 56 5.23 3.39 -5.50
N MET A 57 4.18 3.03 -6.24
CA MET A 57 3.83 3.69 -7.51
C MET A 57 3.61 5.20 -7.32
N MET A 58 2.98 5.59 -6.21
CA MET A 58 2.78 6.99 -5.88
C MET A 58 4.09 7.71 -5.55
N ILE A 59 4.99 7.10 -4.79
CA ILE A 59 6.34 7.66 -4.54
C ILE A 59 7.08 7.85 -5.87
N LEU A 60 7.06 6.84 -6.74
CA LEU A 60 7.68 6.89 -8.06
C LEU A 60 7.09 8.00 -8.95
N SER A 61 5.77 8.21 -8.88
CA SER A 61 5.08 9.25 -9.65
C SER A 61 5.43 10.67 -9.19
N VAL A 62 5.76 10.84 -7.90
CA VAL A 62 6.12 12.14 -7.32
C VAL A 62 7.63 12.41 -7.42
N ALA A 63 8.46 11.37 -7.50
CA ALA A 63 9.89 11.51 -7.62
C ALA A 63 10.28 12.11 -8.99
N LYS A 64 10.68 13.40 -8.99
CA LYS A 64 11.13 14.15 -10.19
C LYS A 64 12.33 13.52 -10.93
N HIS A 65 13.00 12.54 -10.32
CA HIS A 65 13.96 11.65 -10.96
C HIS A 65 13.53 10.22 -10.62
N PRO A 66 13.39 9.30 -11.58
CA PRO A 66 12.97 7.92 -11.29
C PRO A 66 14.01 7.28 -10.37
N LEU A 67 13.64 7.13 -9.10
CA LEU A 67 14.47 6.44 -8.11
C LEU A 67 14.62 5.00 -8.56
N THR A 68 15.84 4.50 -8.62
CA THR A 68 16.09 3.09 -8.92
C THR A 68 15.58 2.22 -7.77
N VAL A 69 15.21 0.97 -8.06
CA VAL A 69 14.70 0.02 -7.05
C VAL A 69 15.65 -0.09 -5.84
N ALA A 70 16.96 0.01 -6.07
CA ALA A 70 17.98 0.05 -5.02
C ALA A 70 17.81 1.24 -4.05
N GLN A 71 17.50 2.43 -4.55
CA GLN A 71 17.28 3.63 -3.72
C GLN A 71 15.97 3.56 -2.93
N ILE A 72 14.94 2.92 -3.50
CA ILE A 72 13.67 2.68 -2.81
C ILE A 72 13.88 1.68 -1.67
N GLN A 73 14.64 0.59 -1.90
CA GLN A 73 14.97 -0.38 -0.87
C GLN A 73 15.80 0.25 0.26
N GLN A 74 16.75 1.12 -0.07
CA GLN A 74 17.55 1.84 0.94
C GLN A 74 16.68 2.76 1.81
N ARG A 75 15.73 3.49 1.22
CA ARG A 75 14.80 4.39 1.95
C ARG A 75 13.75 3.64 2.77
N LEU A 76 13.37 2.42 2.36
CA LEU A 76 12.42 1.58 3.09
C LEU A 76 13.09 0.72 4.17
N GLY A 77 14.39 0.48 4.05
CA GLY A 77 15.21 -0.32 4.98
C GLY A 77 15.81 0.47 6.14
N GLU A 78 15.75 1.81 6.13
CA GLU A 78 16.14 2.63 7.27
C GLU A 78 15.02 2.64 8.31
N LYS A 79 15.10 1.70 9.26
CA LYS A 79 14.56 1.86 10.61
C LYS A 79 15.76 2.06 11.55
N PRO A 80 15.73 3.05 12.46
CA PRO A 80 16.86 3.32 13.36
C PRO A 80 17.20 2.13 14.25
#